data_AF-A0A8H4RVN8-F1
#
_entry.id   AF-A0A8H4RVN8-F1
#
_cell.length_a   1.000
_cell.length_b   1.000
_cell.length_c   1.000
_cell.angle_alpha   90.00
_cell.angle_beta   90.00
_cell.angle_gamma   90.00
#
_symmetry.space_group_name_H-M   'P 1'
#
loop_
_entity.id
_entity.type
_entity.pdbx_description
1 polymer ?
#
loop_
_entity_poly.entity_id
_entity_poly.type
_entity_poly.pdbx_seq_one_letter_code
_entity_poly.pdbx_strand_id
1 'polypeptide(L)'
;MKRDGPTNSSNSDHVVIAIDEIERDGCKGWSIVWKTIGIPGGDWVLRAERVQEVIETKSEDGILQTEYRTWGTFGGPMAYLLDWMCTKADIVDRFKDWVDGLKKEAESVEHNSTP
;
A
#
# COMPACT_ATOMS: atom_id res chain seq x y z
N MET A 1 17.49 -17.50 -18.55
CA MET A 1 16.03 -17.62 -18.67
C MET A 1 15.41 -16.77 -17.57
N LYS A 2 14.89 -15.60 -17.94
CA LYS A 2 14.14 -14.72 -17.05
C LYS A 2 12.87 -15.47 -16.67
N ARG A 3 12.55 -15.56 -15.37
CA ARG A 3 11.26 -16.06 -14.92
C ARG A 3 10.27 -14.93 -15.16
N ASP A 4 9.59 -15.00 -16.30
CA ASP A 4 8.38 -14.22 -16.51
C ASP A 4 7.40 -14.63 -15.42
N GLY A 5 7.09 -13.68 -14.53
CA GLY A 5 6.02 -13.81 -13.56
C GLY A 5 4.70 -14.12 -14.28
N PRO A 6 3.71 -14.70 -13.58
CA PRO A 6 2.48 -15.13 -14.22
C PRO A 6 1.77 -13.98 -14.94
N THR A 7 1.76 -14.05 -16.27
CA THR A 7 0.95 -13.23 -17.17
C THR A 7 -0.50 -13.71 -17.13
N ASN A 8 -1.28 -13.25 -16.14
CA ASN A 8 -2.73 -13.00 -16.16
C ASN A 8 -3.30 -13.01 -14.73
N SER A 9 -3.38 -11.84 -14.09
CA SER A 9 -4.41 -11.57 -13.09
C SER A 9 -5.40 -10.59 -13.70
N SER A 10 -6.37 -11.10 -14.46
CA SER A 10 -7.35 -10.28 -15.20
C SER A 10 -8.38 -9.54 -14.31
N ASN A 11 -8.29 -9.52 -12.98
CA ASN A 11 -9.47 -9.22 -12.14
C ASN A 11 -9.27 -8.34 -10.90
N SER A 12 -8.23 -7.53 -10.83
CA SER A 12 -8.21 -6.35 -9.92
C SER A 12 -7.09 -5.44 -10.37
N ASP A 13 -7.44 -4.34 -11.01
CA ASP A 13 -6.49 -3.28 -11.31
C ASP A 13 -6.57 -2.24 -10.18
N HIS A 14 -5.46 -1.60 -9.84
CA HIS A 14 -5.42 -0.57 -8.80
C HIS A 14 -5.09 0.77 -9.43
N VAL A 15 -6.02 1.71 -9.33
CA VAL A 15 -5.81 3.06 -9.83
C VAL A 15 -5.51 4.01 -8.68
N VAL A 16 -4.54 4.90 -8.89
CA VAL A 16 -4.33 6.05 -8.01
C VAL A 16 -5.47 7.01 -8.25
N ILE A 17 -6.21 7.34 -7.20
CA ILE A 17 -7.34 8.27 -7.28
C ILE A 17 -7.02 9.64 -6.64
N ALA A 18 -6.03 9.69 -5.74
CA ALA A 18 -5.57 10.93 -5.12
C ALA A 18 -4.12 10.80 -4.66
N ILE A 19 -3.39 11.90 -4.77
CA ILE A 19 -2.07 12.12 -4.16
C ILE A 19 -2.14 13.49 -3.51
N ASP A 20 -2.00 13.54 -2.19
CA ASP A 20 -2.12 14.76 -1.42
C ASP A 20 -0.88 14.95 -0.54
N GLU A 21 -0.38 16.19 -0.43
CA GLU A 21 0.62 16.55 0.56
C GLU A 21 -0.06 16.61 1.93
N ILE A 22 0.54 15.95 2.92
CA ILE A 22 0.04 15.93 4.28
C ILE A 22 1.11 16.47 5.23
N GLU A 23 0.66 17.13 6.31
CA GLU A 23 1.52 17.55 7.40
C GLU A 23 1.04 16.89 8.68
N ARG A 24 1.95 16.24 9.41
CA ARG A 24 1.66 15.61 10.70
C ARG A 24 2.79 15.92 11.65
N ASP A 25 2.44 16.41 12.84
CA ASP A 25 3.40 16.75 13.90
C ASP A 25 4.51 17.70 13.42
N GLY A 26 4.16 18.65 12.55
CA GLY A 26 5.08 19.63 11.95
C GLY A 26 6.03 19.07 10.90
N CYS A 27 5.81 17.83 10.46
CA CYS A 27 6.62 17.18 9.43
C CYS A 27 5.78 16.90 8.17
N LYS A 28 6.44 17.03 7.02
CA LYS A 28 5.80 16.87 5.71
C LYS A 28 5.75 15.41 5.29
N GLY A 29 4.76 15.10 4.47
CA GLY A 29 4.56 13.78 3.93
C GLY A 29 3.62 13.78 2.73
N TRP A 30 3.37 12.59 2.23
CA TRP A 30 2.49 12.33 1.11
C TRP A 30 1.49 11.25 1.46
N SER A 31 0.22 11.47 1.11
CA SER A 31 -0.84 10.48 1.16
C SER A 31 -1.21 10.06 -0.25
N ILE A 32 -1.26 8.75 -0.50
CA ILE A 32 -1.60 8.18 -1.80
C ILE A 32 -2.79 7.25 -1.61
N VAL A 33 -3.89 7.56 -2.30
CA VAL A 33 -5.12 6.76 -2.24
C VAL A 33 -5.26 5.93 -3.50
N TRP A 34 -5.43 4.63 -3.29
CA TRP A 34 -5.59 3.61 -4.31
C TRP A 34 -7.00 3.04 -4.25
N LYS A 35 -7.64 2.91 -5.40
CA LYS A 35 -8.93 2.22 -5.52
C LYS A 35 -8.76 1.00 -6.41
N THR A 36 -9.24 -0.14 -5.92
CA THR A 36 -9.34 -1.35 -6.74
C THR A 36 -10.52 -1.23 -7.69
N ILE A 37 -10.28 -1.46 -8.97
CA ILE A 37 -11.25 -1.46 -10.05
C ILE A 37 -11.22 -2.81 -10.79
N GLY A 38 -12.23 -3.08 -11.62
CA GLY A 38 -12.26 -4.27 -12.46
C GLY A 38 -12.51 -5.57 -11.69
N ILE A 39 -13.10 -5.48 -10.49
CA ILE A 39 -13.50 -6.66 -9.72
C ILE A 39 -14.68 -7.35 -10.44
N PRO A 40 -14.64 -8.69 -10.66
CA PRO A 40 -15.76 -9.44 -11.23
C PRO A 40 -17.03 -9.21 -10.41
N GLY A 41 -18.06 -8.67 -11.08
CA GLY A 41 -19.31 -8.25 -10.43
C GLY A 41 -19.38 -6.76 -10.09
N GLY A 42 -18.29 -5.98 -10.19
CA GLY A 42 -18.31 -4.52 -10.04
C GLY A 42 -18.25 -4.02 -8.59
N ASP A 43 -18.22 -2.69 -8.44
CA ASP A 43 -17.99 -1.98 -7.16
C ASP A 43 -19.01 -2.31 -6.04
N TRP A 44 -20.14 -2.94 -6.37
CA TRP A 44 -21.12 -3.37 -5.36
C TRP A 44 -20.73 -4.67 -4.65
N VAL A 45 -19.88 -5.52 -5.26
CA VAL A 45 -19.45 -6.81 -4.70
C VAL A 45 -18.36 -6.60 -3.67
N LEU A 46 -17.32 -5.87 -4.07
CA LEU A 46 -16.18 -5.55 -3.24
C LEU A 46 -15.65 -4.18 -3.65
N ARG A 47 -15.77 -3.23 -2.74
CA ARG A 47 -15.06 -1.96 -2.81
C ARG A 47 -13.82 -2.09 -1.97
N ALA A 48 -12.65 -1.91 -2.56
CA ALA A 48 -11.39 -1.93 -1.82
C ALA A 48 -10.65 -0.62 -2.09
N GLU A 49 -10.46 0.16 -1.05
CA GLU A 49 -9.70 1.41 -1.06
C GLU A 49 -8.51 1.23 -0.13
N ARG A 50 -7.32 1.62 -0.57
CA ARG A 50 -6.10 1.55 0.23
C ARG A 50 -5.46 2.92 0.26
N VAL A 51 -5.13 3.39 1.46
CA VAL A 51 -4.39 4.62 1.67
C VAL A 51 -2.98 4.25 2.13
N GLN A 52 -1.99 4.87 1.53
CA GLN A 52 -0.59 4.81 1.96
C GLN A 52 -0.13 6.21 2.30
N GLU A 53 0.38 6.39 3.50
CA GLU A 53 0.99 7.64 3.94
C GLU A 53 2.48 7.43 4.17
N VAL A 54 3.27 8.37 3.68
CA VAL A 54 4.72 8.42 3.86
C VAL A 54 5.04 9.77 4.47
N ILE A 55 5.46 9.80 5.72
CA ILE A 55 5.69 11.02 6.48
C ILE A 55 7.14 11.03 6.96
N GLU A 56 7.84 12.12 6.71
CA GLU A 56 9.17 12.33 7.30
C GLU A 56 8.96 12.57 8.80
N THR A 57 9.68 11.86 9.66
CA THR A 57 9.63 12.06 11.11
C THR A 57 11.04 12.28 11.64
N LYS A 58 11.16 12.97 12.78
CA LYS A 58 12.44 13.12 13.46
C LYS A 58 12.42 12.30 14.73
N SER A 59 13.38 11.39 14.89
CA SER A 59 13.60 10.73 16.17
C SER A 59 14.10 11.71 17.23
N GLU A 60 13.98 11.34 18.51
CA GLU A 60 14.55 12.09 19.64
C GLU A 60 16.07 12.31 19.48
N ASP A 61 16.76 11.40 18.78
CA ASP A 61 18.19 11.48 18.48
C ASP A 61 18.54 12.40 17.29
N GLY A 62 17.55 13.07 16.69
CA GLY A 62 17.74 13.97 15.53
C GLY A 62 17.95 13.27 14.19
N ILE A 63 17.82 11.93 14.14
CA ILE A 63 17.87 11.16 12.91
C ILE A 63 16.56 11.32 12.14
N LEU A 64 16.66 11.61 10.84
CA LEU A 64 15.50 11.66 9.95
C LEU A 64 15.02 10.23 9.68
N GLN A 65 13.78 9.96 10.03
CA GLN A 65 13.11 8.69 9.78
C GLN A 65 11.95 8.91 8.81
N THR A 66 11.52 7.84 8.15
CA THR A 66 10.34 7.85 7.31
C THR A 66 9.33 6.93 7.93
N GLU A 67 8.23 7.50 8.44
CA GLU A 67 7.10 6.73 8.93
C GLU A 67 6.20 6.38 7.74
N TYR A 68 6.05 5.08 7.50
CA TYR A 68 5.14 4.55 6.50
C TYR A 68 3.91 3.96 7.19
N ARG A 69 2.72 4.48 6.86
CA ARG A 69 1.43 3.94 7.32
C ARG A 69 0.62 3.48 6.14
N THR A 70 -0.02 2.32 6.28
CA THR A 70 -0.94 1.81 5.26
C THR A 70 -2.16 1.22 5.92
N TRP A 71 -3.32 1.55 5.37
CA TRP A 71 -4.57 0.92 5.75
C TRP A 71 -5.46 0.71 4.52
N GLY A 72 -6.31 -0.29 4.63
CA GLY A 72 -7.31 -0.62 3.62
C GLY A 72 -8.72 -0.55 4.20
N THR A 73 -9.65 0.00 3.45
CA THR A 73 -11.08 -0.07 3.70
C THR A 73 -11.72 -0.98 2.67
N PHE A 74 -12.42 -2.00 3.15
CA PHE A 74 -13.14 -2.95 2.31
C PHE A 74 -14.64 -2.80 2.57
N GLY A 75 -15.43 -2.66 1.52
CA GLY A 75 -16.88 -2.52 1.56
C GLY A 75 -17.57 -3.51 0.62
N GLY A 76 -18.85 -3.75 0.86
CA GLY A 76 -19.66 -4.68 0.07
C GLY A 76 -19.80 -6.07 0.70
N PRO A 77 -20.67 -6.94 0.14
CA PRO A 77 -20.95 -8.27 0.68
C PRO A 77 -19.70 -9.15 0.83
N MET A 78 -18.74 -9.01 -0.09
CA MET A 78 -17.50 -9.78 -0.04
C MET A 78 -16.59 -9.35 1.12
N ALA A 79 -16.68 -8.09 1.60
CA ALA A 79 -15.94 -7.65 2.77
C ALA A 79 -16.39 -8.37 4.05
N TYR A 80 -17.70 -8.62 4.19
CA TYR A 80 -18.23 -9.44 5.28
C TYR A 80 -17.75 -10.89 5.20
N LEU A 81 -17.64 -11.44 3.98
CA LEU A 81 -17.11 -12.79 3.79
C LEU A 81 -15.62 -12.86 4.14
N LEU A 82 -14.82 -11.88 3.75
CA LEU A 82 -13.40 -11.78 4.12
C LEU A 82 -13.20 -11.70 5.63
N ASP A 83 -14.06 -10.93 6.31
CA ASP A 83 -14.09 -10.86 7.78
C ASP A 83 -14.47 -12.21 8.40
N TRP A 84 -15.52 -12.86 7.89
CA TRP A 84 -15.95 -14.18 8.32
C TRP A 84 -14.86 -15.24 8.13
N MET A 85 -14.12 -15.18 7.02
CA MET A 85 -13.03 -16.10 6.70
C MET A 85 -11.74 -15.81 7.49
N CYS A 86 -11.75 -14.87 8.44
CA CYS A 86 -10.59 -14.47 9.25
C CYS A 86 -9.37 -14.03 8.43
N THR A 87 -9.56 -13.58 7.18
CA THR A 87 -8.48 -13.19 6.26
C THR A 87 -7.83 -11.84 6.62
N LYS A 88 -8.27 -11.20 7.71
CA LYS A 88 -7.70 -9.94 8.20
C LYS A 88 -6.20 -10.05 8.46
N ALA A 89 -5.75 -11.13 9.08
CA ALA A 89 -4.33 -11.36 9.36
C ALA A 89 -3.52 -11.49 8.08
N ASP A 90 -4.01 -12.28 7.13
CA ASP A 90 -3.37 -12.47 5.82
C ASP A 90 -3.27 -11.16 5.03
N ILE A 91 -4.32 -10.33 5.05
CA ILE A 91 -4.31 -9.01 4.38
C ILE A 91 -3.25 -8.11 5.01
N VAL A 92 -3.15 -8.08 6.33
CA VAL A 92 -2.14 -7.28 7.05
C VAL A 92 -0.74 -7.79 6.74
N ASP A 93 -0.51 -9.10 6.71
CA ASP A 93 0.80 -9.67 6.38
C ASP A 93 1.20 -9.37 4.94
N ARG A 94 0.27 -9.41 4.00
CA ARG A 94 0.53 -8.97 2.62
C ARG A 94 0.83 -7.47 2.52
N PHE A 95 0.26 -6.64 3.40
CA PHE A 95 0.68 -5.24 3.48
C PHE A 95 2.11 -5.12 3.98
N LYS A 96 2.50 -5.86 5.01
CA LYS A 96 3.90 -5.87 5.50
C LYS A 96 4.88 -6.30 4.42
N ASP A 97 4.59 -7.40 3.71
CA ASP A 97 5.42 -7.87 2.59
C ASP A 97 5.64 -6.77 1.54
N TRP A 98 4.62 -5.95 1.31
CA TRP A 98 4.70 -4.86 0.36
C TRP A 98 5.56 -3.70 0.85
N VAL A 99 5.46 -3.34 2.13
CA VAL A 99 6.35 -2.34 2.75
C VAL A 99 7.80 -2.82 2.74
N ASP A 100 8.04 -4.08 3.10
CA ASP A 100 9.38 -4.65 3.12
C ASP A 100 9.99 -4.67 1.72
N GLY A 101 9.20 -4.99 0.70
CA GLY A 101 9.59 -4.86 -0.70
C GLY A 101 9.93 -3.42 -1.08
N LEU A 102 9.07 -2.45 -0.75
CA LEU A 102 9.28 -1.03 -1.05
C LEU A 102 10.55 -0.50 -0.38
N LYS A 103 10.75 -0.82 0.90
CA LYS A 103 11.94 -0.44 1.66
C LYS A 103 13.20 -1.00 1.01
N LYS A 104 13.21 -2.29 0.69
CA LYS A 104 14.36 -2.94 0.06
C LYS A 104 14.72 -2.31 -1.29
N GLU A 105 13.73 -2.00 -2.12
CA GLU A 105 13.97 -1.33 -3.40
C GLU A 105 14.47 0.11 -3.19
N ALA A 106 13.88 0.88 -2.27
CA ALA A 106 14.32 2.23 -1.95
C ALA A 106 15.78 2.28 -1.46
N GLU A 107 16.15 1.40 -0.53
CA GLU A 107 17.52 1.28 -0.03
C GLU A 107 18.51 0.78 -1.12
N SER A 108 18.03 -0.07 -2.04
CA SER A 108 18.86 -0.57 -3.15
C SER A 108 19.16 0.54 -4.18
N VAL A 109 18.23 1.46 -4.42
CA VAL A 109 18.42 2.62 -5.31
C VAL A 109 19.43 3.61 -4.71
N GLU A 110 19.40 3.81 -3.39
CA GLU A 110 20.38 4.65 -2.69
C GLU A 110 21.81 4.12 -2.84
N HIS A 111 22.00 2.80 -2.72
CA HIS A 111 23.33 2.18 -2.87
C HIS A 111 23.91 2.33 -4.29
N ASN A 112 23.06 2.32 -5.32
CA ASN A 112 23.50 2.42 -6.72
C ASN A 112 23.66 3.86 -7.24
N SER A 113 23.44 4.85 -6.36
CA SER A 113 23.55 6.29 -6.67
C SER A 113 24.85 6.93 -6.16
N THR A 114 25.78 6.14 -5.61
CA THR A 114 27.12 6.61 -5.26
C THR A 114 28.06 6.35 -6.45
N PRO A 115 28.69 7.38 -7.06
CA PRO A 115 29.65 7.21 -8.16
C PRO A 115 30.95 6.51 -7.73
#